data_AF-A0A2V5Y6S4-F1
#
_entry.id   AF-A0A2V5Y6S4-F1
#
_cell.length_a   1.000
_cell.length_b   1.000
_cell.length_c   1.000
_cell.angle_alpha   90.00
_cell.angle_beta   90.00
_cell.angle_gamma   90.00
#
_symmetry.space_group_name_H-M   'P 1'
#
loop_
_entity.id
_entity.type
_entity.pdbx_description
1 polymer ?
#
loop_
_entity_poly.entity_id
_entity_poly.type
_entity_poly.pdbx_seq_one_letter_code
_entity_poly.pdbx_strand_id
1 'polypeptide(L)'
;MILVIAPALNFCALGIAAPGDWPKDYVVKENSESPDGHYAVLVQSMDAATGQEENESGVYLADVKSNTTMGNMDKVDYFEHQNHRGLEVFWAPDSSYCVVENDGRYGADTISILEIKDSTFVQTEIGERIQKSLDGAMKKQVHDSEMSGYVSPFFRLGTDRKVRVRALSENNPKQFDNVKTYYALFQGTYDVAAKKWTVIDAHSITAEQSAALDWGYQKPDFENTTFANEDERAKSVDEQMNQVYQAAKFILPPVRFAKVKQEQTEWLKKRDAAGSIGEKCKLMEARIRALQDLLW
;
A
#
# COMPACT_ATOMS: atom_id res chain seq x y z
N MET A 1 -34.78 48.95 -11.35
CA MET A 1 -33.45 48.33 -11.44
C MET A 1 -33.51 47.02 -10.67
N ILE A 2 -33.74 45.91 -11.36
CA ILE A 2 -33.88 44.58 -10.74
C ILE A 2 -32.52 43.90 -10.88
N LEU A 3 -31.84 43.69 -9.74
CA LEU A 3 -30.56 43.00 -9.66
C LEU A 3 -30.84 41.50 -9.69
N VAL A 4 -30.61 40.86 -10.84
CA VAL A 4 -30.64 39.40 -10.98
C VAL A 4 -29.30 38.87 -10.50
N ILE A 5 -29.28 38.30 -9.30
CA ILE A 5 -28.12 37.56 -8.77
C ILE A 5 -28.17 36.17 -9.40
N ALA A 6 -27.28 35.90 -10.35
CA ALA A 6 -27.06 34.56 -10.87
C ALA A 6 -26.29 33.74 -9.83
N PRO A 7 -26.74 32.53 -9.46
CA PRO A 7 -25.95 31.65 -8.61
C PRO A 7 -24.77 31.11 -9.42
N ALA A 8 -23.55 31.40 -8.98
CA ALA A 8 -22.34 30.77 -9.49
C ALA A 8 -22.43 29.26 -9.21
N LEU A 9 -22.60 28.47 -10.27
CA LEU A 9 -22.37 27.04 -10.20
C LEU A 9 -20.89 26.81 -9.86
N ASN A 10 -20.64 26.38 -8.63
CA ASN A 10 -19.35 25.85 -8.22
C ASN A 10 -19.16 24.51 -8.94
N PHE A 11 -18.53 24.54 -10.11
CA PHE A 11 -17.92 23.35 -10.67
C PHE A 11 -16.74 22.99 -9.76
N CYS A 12 -16.83 21.88 -9.05
CA CYS A 12 -15.65 21.20 -8.52
C CYS A 12 -14.73 20.90 -9.71
N ALA A 13 -13.75 21.75 -9.96
CA ALA A 13 -12.71 21.50 -10.93
C ALA A 13 -11.92 20.28 -10.42
N LEU A 14 -12.05 19.15 -11.12
CA LEU A 14 -11.03 18.12 -11.10
C LEU A 14 -9.75 18.82 -11.56
N GLY A 15 -8.76 18.98 -10.67
CA GLY A 15 -7.48 19.59 -10.99
C GLY A 15 -6.80 18.77 -12.09
N ILE A 16 -6.75 19.31 -13.30
CA ILE A 16 -5.91 18.77 -14.37
C ILE A 16 -4.52 19.35 -14.12
N ALA A 17 -3.57 18.51 -13.71
CA ALA A 17 -2.19 18.92 -13.50
C ALA A 17 -1.57 19.24 -14.88
N ALA A 18 -0.94 20.40 -15.07
CA ALA A 18 -0.40 20.78 -16.38
C ALA A 18 1.04 20.29 -16.55
N PRO A 19 1.46 19.86 -17.76
CA PRO A 19 2.84 19.54 -18.01
C PRO A 19 3.73 20.78 -17.88
N GLY A 20 4.93 20.59 -17.36
CA GLY A 20 5.88 21.68 -17.12
C GLY A 20 7.33 21.24 -17.15
N ASP A 21 8.23 22.22 -16.98
CA ASP A 21 9.66 21.96 -16.89
C ASP A 21 10.00 21.12 -15.66
N TRP A 22 11.15 20.45 -15.70
CA TRP A 22 11.70 19.74 -14.55
C TRP A 22 12.04 20.75 -13.44
N PRO A 23 11.46 20.64 -12.22
CA PRO A 23 11.70 21.60 -11.18
C PRO A 23 13.15 21.56 -10.73
N LYS A 24 13.73 22.74 -10.48
CA LYS A 24 15.09 22.83 -9.97
C LYS A 24 15.17 22.16 -8.59
N ASP A 25 16.25 21.43 -8.35
CA ASP A 25 16.54 20.76 -7.07
C ASP A 25 15.59 19.59 -6.72
N TYR A 26 14.89 19.05 -7.73
CA TYR A 26 14.07 17.84 -7.62
C TYR A 26 14.78 16.63 -8.22
N VAL A 27 14.60 15.50 -7.55
CA VAL A 27 15.19 14.21 -7.92
C VAL A 27 14.10 13.17 -8.11
N VAL A 28 14.40 12.12 -8.88
CA VAL A 28 13.52 10.95 -8.99
C VAL A 28 13.53 10.23 -7.64
N LYS A 29 12.34 10.04 -7.07
CA LYS A 29 12.17 9.29 -5.82
C LYS A 29 12.56 7.83 -6.07
N GLU A 30 13.46 7.31 -5.25
CA GLU A 30 13.87 5.91 -5.30
C GLU A 30 12.66 4.96 -5.25
N ASN A 31 12.68 3.93 -6.10
CA ASN A 31 11.63 2.91 -6.25
C ASN A 31 10.27 3.44 -6.72
N SER A 32 10.22 4.62 -7.37
CA SER A 32 8.98 5.19 -7.91
C SER A 32 8.79 5.02 -9.42
N GLU A 33 9.75 4.42 -10.12
CA GLU A 33 9.71 4.28 -11.58
C GLU A 33 8.65 3.25 -12.01
N SER A 34 7.91 3.59 -13.05
CA SER A 34 6.94 2.71 -13.72
C SER A 34 7.63 1.55 -14.45
N PRO A 35 6.94 0.40 -14.67
CA PRO A 35 7.52 -0.79 -15.31
C PRO A 35 8.14 -0.57 -16.70
N ASP A 36 7.61 0.36 -17.49
CA ASP A 36 8.14 0.73 -18.82
C ASP A 36 9.21 1.85 -18.78
N GLY A 37 9.53 2.33 -17.57
CA GLY A 37 10.51 3.35 -17.29
C GLY A 37 10.13 4.75 -17.81
N HIS A 38 8.87 4.99 -18.18
CA HIS A 38 8.44 6.30 -18.67
C HIS A 38 8.12 7.27 -17.54
N TYR A 39 7.51 6.79 -16.46
CA TYR A 39 6.98 7.63 -15.41
C TYR A 39 7.69 7.41 -14.08
N ALA A 40 7.83 8.47 -13.30
CA ALA A 40 8.31 8.38 -11.92
C ALA A 40 7.80 9.57 -11.09
N VAL A 41 8.00 9.48 -9.78
CA VAL A 41 7.66 10.57 -8.85
C VAL A 41 8.88 11.43 -8.58
N LEU A 42 8.71 12.74 -8.66
CA LEU A 42 9.74 13.71 -8.30
C LEU A 42 9.46 14.29 -6.93
N VAL A 43 10.53 14.35 -6.13
CA VAL A 43 10.53 14.93 -4.79
C VAL A 43 11.69 15.91 -4.69
N GLN A 44 11.56 16.89 -3.79
CA GLN A 44 12.67 17.81 -3.53
C GLN A 44 13.85 17.05 -2.91
N SER A 45 15.08 17.37 -3.31
CA SER A 45 16.27 16.78 -2.70
C SER A 45 16.43 17.17 -1.23
N MET A 46 17.09 16.32 -0.45
CA MET A 46 17.34 16.59 0.97
C MET A 46 18.13 17.89 1.18
N ASP A 47 19.12 18.16 0.33
CA ASP A 47 19.95 19.36 0.39
C ASP A 47 19.13 20.65 0.18
N ALA A 48 18.14 20.60 -0.70
CA ALA A 48 17.29 21.76 -0.97
C ALA A 48 16.19 21.95 0.09
N ALA A 49 15.63 20.86 0.61
CA ALA A 49 14.59 20.90 1.64
C ALA A 49 15.13 21.40 2.99
N THR A 50 16.34 21.00 3.38
CA THR A 50 16.97 21.41 4.65
C THR A 50 17.34 22.90 4.73
N GLY A 51 17.30 23.61 3.59
CA GLY A 51 17.54 25.06 3.49
C GLY A 51 16.29 25.94 3.58
N GLN A 52 15.08 25.37 3.74
CA GLN A 52 13.82 26.12 3.75
C GLN A 52 13.16 26.15 5.15
N GLU A 53 12.47 27.25 5.47
CA GLU A 53 11.73 27.41 6.74
C GLU A 53 10.37 26.68 6.74
N GLU A 54 9.79 26.42 5.57
CA GLU A 54 8.53 25.68 5.40
C GLU A 54 8.80 24.29 4.81
N ASN A 55 8.34 23.24 5.50
CA ASN A 55 8.55 21.84 5.15
C ASN A 55 7.54 21.28 4.10
N GLU A 56 6.83 22.15 3.37
CA GLU A 56 5.82 21.73 2.38
C GLU A 56 6.47 21.63 0.99
N SER A 57 7.14 20.52 0.74
CA SER A 57 7.72 20.19 -0.56
C SER A 57 6.67 19.49 -1.43
N GLY A 58 6.18 20.18 -2.47
CA GLY A 58 5.24 19.58 -3.41
C GLY A 58 5.82 18.34 -4.09
N VAL A 59 4.98 17.36 -4.40
CA VAL A 59 5.39 16.13 -5.09
C VAL A 59 4.81 16.12 -6.50
N TYR A 60 5.59 15.67 -7.50
CA TYR A 60 5.18 15.70 -8.91
C TYR A 60 5.20 14.31 -9.52
N LEU A 61 4.26 14.05 -10.44
CA LEU A 61 4.43 12.97 -11.40
C LEU A 61 5.18 13.53 -12.62
N ALA A 62 6.10 12.75 -13.18
CA ALA A 62 6.88 13.14 -14.34
C ALA A 62 6.99 12.03 -15.37
N ASP A 63 7.15 12.43 -16.64
CA ASP A 63 7.70 11.59 -17.69
C ASP A 63 9.23 11.77 -17.67
N VAL A 64 9.93 10.77 -17.16
CA VAL A 64 11.38 10.80 -16.97
C VAL A 64 12.15 10.63 -18.28
N LYS A 65 11.56 10.01 -19.31
CA LYS A 65 12.20 9.91 -20.62
C LYS A 65 12.11 11.22 -21.39
N SER A 66 10.99 11.92 -21.25
CA SER A 66 10.79 13.23 -21.85
C SER A 66 11.39 14.38 -21.02
N ASN A 67 11.83 14.10 -19.77
CA ASN A 67 12.35 15.07 -18.81
C ASN A 67 11.35 16.23 -18.56
N THR A 68 10.08 15.88 -18.37
CA THR A 68 8.97 16.83 -18.18
C THR A 68 8.10 16.41 -17.01
N THR A 69 7.62 17.38 -16.23
CA THR A 69 6.57 17.11 -15.25
C THR A 69 5.24 16.90 -15.96
N MET A 70 4.41 16.02 -15.41
CA MET A 70 3.00 15.84 -15.79
C MET A 70 2.08 16.64 -14.87
N GLY A 71 2.61 17.06 -13.71
CA GLY A 71 2.04 18.05 -12.81
C GLY A 71 2.16 17.66 -11.33
N ASN A 72 1.70 18.56 -10.46
CA ASN A 72 1.77 18.41 -9.00
C ASN A 72 0.65 17.51 -8.47
N MET A 73 0.95 16.70 -7.45
CA MET A 73 0.00 15.86 -6.73
C MET A 73 -0.66 16.63 -5.59
N ASP A 74 -1.99 16.65 -5.57
CA ASP A 74 -2.74 17.33 -4.53
C ASP A 74 -2.58 16.63 -3.18
N LYS A 75 -2.35 17.41 -2.11
CA LYS A 75 -2.25 16.95 -0.71
C LYS A 75 -1.14 15.91 -0.47
N VAL A 76 -0.10 15.91 -1.28
CA VAL A 76 1.08 15.08 -1.07
C VAL A 76 2.29 15.99 -0.87
N ASP A 77 2.92 15.89 0.29
CA ASP A 77 4.10 16.65 0.69
C ASP A 77 5.21 15.71 1.19
N TYR A 78 6.34 15.72 0.50
CA TYR A 78 7.49 14.88 0.84
C TYR A 78 8.78 15.42 0.22
N PHE A 79 9.89 15.27 0.94
CA PHE A 79 11.23 15.45 0.40
C PHE A 79 12.10 14.21 0.66
N GLU A 80 13.15 14.06 -0.14
CA GLU A 80 14.03 12.90 -0.12
C GLU A 80 14.60 12.61 1.28
N HIS A 81 14.41 11.37 1.75
CA HIS A 81 14.84 10.89 3.07
C HIS A 81 14.24 11.65 4.27
N GLN A 82 13.08 12.28 4.10
CA GLN A 82 12.37 12.94 5.19
C GLN A 82 12.11 11.98 6.36
N ASN A 83 12.57 12.36 7.54
CA ASN A 83 12.42 11.54 8.74
C ASN A 83 10.95 11.44 9.17
N HIS A 84 10.54 10.26 9.65
CA HIS A 84 9.18 9.94 10.10
C HIS A 84 8.06 10.09 9.05
N ARG A 85 8.42 10.06 7.76
CA ARG A 85 7.46 10.04 6.64
C ARG A 85 7.88 9.03 5.58
N GLY A 86 6.90 8.51 4.87
CA GLY A 86 7.09 7.61 3.73
C GLY A 86 6.35 8.11 2.50
N LEU A 87 6.92 7.85 1.33
CA LEU A 87 6.24 8.04 0.05
C LEU A 87 6.49 6.79 -0.79
N GLU A 88 5.44 6.01 -0.99
CA GLU A 88 5.47 4.77 -1.75
C GLU A 88 4.59 4.86 -3.00
N VAL A 89 5.03 4.15 -4.05
CA VAL A 89 4.37 4.17 -5.36
C VAL A 89 4.21 2.75 -5.86
N PHE A 90 2.97 2.37 -6.17
CA PHE A 90 2.62 1.04 -6.65
C PHE A 90 2.08 1.15 -8.07
N TRP A 91 2.83 0.68 -9.05
CA TRP A 91 2.45 0.77 -10.45
C TRP A 91 1.57 -0.39 -10.91
N ALA A 92 0.64 -0.09 -11.80
CA ALA A 92 -0.02 -1.11 -12.61
C ALA A 92 1.02 -1.77 -13.54
N PRO A 93 0.86 -3.07 -13.87
CA PRO A 93 1.80 -3.77 -14.75
C PRO A 93 1.97 -3.15 -16.14
N ASP A 94 0.98 -2.37 -16.60
CA ASP A 94 0.96 -1.71 -17.91
C ASP A 94 1.36 -0.21 -17.85
N SER A 95 1.88 0.26 -16.71
CA SER A 95 2.24 1.66 -16.45
C SER A 95 1.10 2.69 -16.59
N SER A 96 -0.16 2.27 -16.81
CA SER A 96 -1.24 3.20 -17.14
C SER A 96 -1.84 3.94 -15.94
N TYR A 97 -1.54 3.48 -14.73
CA TYR A 97 -1.89 4.14 -13.47
C TYR A 97 -0.99 3.63 -12.33
N CYS A 98 -0.93 4.39 -11.24
CA CYS A 98 -0.32 3.96 -9.99
C CYS A 98 -1.18 4.33 -8.78
N VAL A 99 -0.87 3.73 -7.64
CA VAL A 99 -1.26 4.21 -6.32
C VAL A 99 -0.06 4.94 -5.73
N VAL A 100 -0.30 6.13 -5.19
CA VAL A 100 0.65 6.85 -4.35
C VAL A 100 0.12 6.82 -2.93
N GLU A 101 0.95 6.31 -2.02
CA GLU A 101 0.73 6.34 -0.58
C GLU A 101 1.74 7.31 0.01
N ASN A 102 1.23 8.40 0.59
CA ASN A 102 2.01 9.28 1.44
C ASN A 102 1.73 8.86 2.88
N ASP A 103 2.67 8.12 3.48
CA ASP A 103 2.64 7.65 4.86
C ASP A 103 2.86 8.86 5.77
N GLY A 104 1.73 9.40 6.22
CA GLY A 104 1.67 10.58 7.06
C GLY A 104 1.79 10.25 8.54
N ARG A 105 2.05 11.30 9.33
CA ARG A 105 2.01 11.27 10.81
C ARG A 105 0.63 10.83 11.37
N TYR A 106 -0.42 10.81 10.54
CA TYR A 106 -1.81 10.54 10.90
C TYR A 106 -2.52 9.71 9.79
N GLY A 107 -2.58 8.39 9.95
CA GLY A 107 -3.52 7.51 9.22
C GLY A 107 -3.36 7.42 7.70
N ALA A 108 -4.34 6.80 7.04
CA ALA A 108 -4.44 6.60 5.59
C ALA A 108 -4.89 7.86 4.84
N ASP A 109 -4.61 9.06 5.36
CA ASP A 109 -5.24 10.32 4.95
C ASP A 109 -4.83 10.76 3.52
N THR A 110 -3.78 10.17 2.96
CA THR A 110 -3.26 10.49 1.63
C THR A 110 -2.88 9.23 0.84
N ILE A 111 -3.90 8.48 0.40
CA ILE A 111 -3.78 7.42 -0.60
C ILE A 111 -4.55 7.85 -1.85
N SER A 112 -3.85 7.98 -2.98
CA SER A 112 -4.46 8.40 -4.24
C SER A 112 -4.08 7.48 -5.39
N ILE A 113 -5.01 7.29 -6.32
CA ILE A 113 -4.76 6.68 -7.63
C ILE A 113 -4.44 7.79 -8.62
N LEU A 114 -3.32 7.66 -9.35
CA LEU A 114 -2.96 8.54 -10.45
C LEU A 114 -3.17 7.80 -11.78
N GLU A 115 -4.16 8.22 -12.57
CA GLU A 115 -4.39 7.68 -13.91
C GLU A 115 -3.70 8.54 -14.96
N ILE A 116 -2.80 7.95 -15.74
CA ILE A 116 -2.12 8.65 -16.83
C ILE A 116 -3.13 9.03 -17.92
N LYS A 117 -3.07 10.29 -18.37
CA LYS A 117 -3.87 10.86 -19.46
C LYS A 117 -2.97 11.75 -20.32
N ASP A 118 -2.45 11.19 -21.40
CA ASP A 118 -1.53 11.89 -22.30
C ASP A 118 -0.34 12.52 -21.53
N SER A 119 -0.22 13.84 -21.52
CA SER A 119 0.83 14.60 -20.82
C SER A 119 0.44 15.04 -19.40
N THR A 120 -0.64 14.50 -18.84
CA THR A 120 -1.18 14.82 -17.50
C THR A 120 -1.66 13.54 -16.81
N PHE A 121 -2.26 13.67 -15.63
CA PHE A 121 -2.92 12.60 -14.92
C PHE A 121 -4.20 13.07 -14.25
N VAL A 122 -5.05 12.12 -13.90
CA VAL A 122 -6.21 12.33 -13.03
C VAL A 122 -5.90 11.71 -11.68
N GLN A 123 -5.96 12.51 -10.63
CA GLN A 123 -5.82 12.04 -9.24
C GLN A 123 -7.19 11.68 -8.65
N THR A 124 -7.26 10.53 -8.00
CA THR A 124 -8.45 10.07 -7.26
C THR A 124 -8.07 9.63 -5.86
N GLU A 125 -8.51 10.38 -4.85
CA GLU A 125 -8.33 10.06 -3.43
C GLU A 125 -9.19 8.84 -3.04
N ILE A 126 -8.60 7.86 -2.34
CA ILE A 126 -9.27 6.63 -1.91
C ILE A 126 -9.04 6.27 -0.43
N GLY A 127 -8.07 6.92 0.22
CA GLY A 127 -7.65 6.72 1.61
C GLY A 127 -8.74 7.03 2.64
N GLU A 128 -9.50 8.11 2.47
CA GLU A 128 -10.53 8.53 3.44
C GLU A 128 -11.57 7.41 3.65
N ARG A 129 -11.94 6.69 2.57
CA ARG A 129 -12.88 5.58 2.67
C ARG A 129 -12.29 4.38 3.42
N ILE A 130 -10.99 4.12 3.27
CA ILE A 130 -10.27 3.06 3.98
C ILE A 130 -10.24 3.39 5.47
N GLN A 131 -9.75 4.57 5.84
CA GLN A 131 -9.65 5.05 7.23
C GLN A 131 -11.01 4.98 7.94
N LYS A 132 -12.07 5.59 7.35
CA LYS A 132 -13.41 5.59 7.95
C LYS A 132 -13.97 4.19 8.18
N SER A 133 -13.65 3.24 7.29
CA SER A 133 -14.15 1.86 7.41
C SER A 133 -13.44 1.12 8.56
N LEU A 134 -12.13 1.32 8.70
CA LEU A 134 -11.33 0.76 9.80
C LEU A 134 -11.71 1.36 11.15
N ASP A 135 -11.80 2.68 11.23
CA ASP A 135 -12.25 3.40 12.43
C ASP A 135 -13.65 2.93 12.84
N GLY A 136 -14.57 2.80 11.88
CA GLY A 136 -15.91 2.27 12.11
C GLY A 136 -15.91 0.84 12.69
N ALA A 137 -14.97 -0.01 12.27
CA ALA A 137 -14.81 -1.36 12.82
C ALA A 137 -14.23 -1.35 14.24
N MET A 138 -13.31 -0.43 14.56
CA MET A 138 -12.75 -0.29 15.91
C MET A 138 -13.72 0.36 16.89
N LYS A 139 -14.45 1.40 16.50
CA LYS A 139 -15.47 2.07 17.33
C LYS A 139 -16.51 1.08 17.88
N LYS A 140 -16.89 0.08 17.08
CA LYS A 140 -17.79 -1.01 17.52
C LYS A 140 -17.22 -1.89 18.63
N GLN A 141 -15.89 -2.00 18.74
CA GLN A 141 -15.22 -2.79 19.79
C GLN A 141 -15.12 -2.01 21.11
N VAL A 142 -14.87 -0.69 21.01
CA VAL A 142 -14.54 0.15 22.18
C VAL A 142 -15.78 0.86 22.73
N HIS A 143 -16.86 0.96 21.95
CA HIS A 143 -18.01 1.81 22.24
C HIS A 143 -17.62 3.29 22.48
N ASP A 144 -16.52 3.72 21.88
CA ASP A 144 -16.00 5.07 21.90
C ASP A 144 -16.13 5.70 20.51
N SER A 145 -16.73 6.88 20.41
CA SER A 145 -16.97 7.58 19.15
C SER A 145 -15.73 8.26 18.57
N GLU A 146 -14.69 8.47 19.36
CA GLU A 146 -13.47 9.20 19.00
C GLU A 146 -12.32 8.27 18.55
N MET A 147 -12.54 6.95 18.55
CA MET A 147 -11.51 5.97 18.18
C MET A 147 -11.03 6.14 16.73
N SER A 148 -9.72 6.23 16.56
CA SER A 148 -9.03 6.17 15.28
C SER A 148 -7.77 5.30 15.42
N GLY A 149 -7.37 4.62 14.35
CA GLY A 149 -6.17 3.78 14.35
C GLY A 149 -5.16 4.20 13.30
N TYR A 150 -3.91 3.86 13.58
CA TYR A 150 -2.85 3.86 12.57
C TYR A 150 -3.19 2.80 11.51
N VAL A 151 -2.92 3.08 10.24
CA VAL A 151 -3.29 2.21 9.12
C VAL A 151 -2.04 1.81 8.36
N SER A 152 -1.92 0.52 8.07
CA SER A 152 -0.89 -0.05 7.20
C SER A 152 -1.58 -0.66 5.99
N PRO A 153 -1.64 0.07 4.86
CA PRO A 153 -2.25 -0.42 3.63
C PRO A 153 -1.28 -1.27 2.81
N PHE A 154 -1.86 -2.10 1.95
CA PHE A 154 -1.17 -2.95 1.01
C PHE A 154 -1.98 -2.95 -0.28
N PHE A 155 -1.28 -2.97 -1.42
CA PHE A 155 -1.91 -2.84 -2.73
C PHE A 155 -1.56 -3.98 -3.68
N ARG A 156 -2.54 -4.41 -4.46
CA ARG A 156 -2.33 -5.25 -5.64
C ARG A 156 -3.05 -4.67 -6.83
N LEU A 157 -2.26 -4.31 -7.85
CA LEU A 157 -2.74 -3.76 -9.11
C LEU A 157 -2.68 -4.85 -10.18
N GLY A 158 -3.76 -4.98 -10.95
CA GLY A 158 -3.85 -5.94 -12.04
C GLY A 158 -4.10 -5.25 -13.38
N THR A 159 -3.95 -6.00 -14.48
CA THR A 159 -4.31 -5.54 -15.82
C THR A 159 -5.82 -5.35 -16.01
N ASP A 160 -6.63 -5.72 -15.02
CA ASP A 160 -8.09 -5.53 -14.99
C ASP A 160 -8.52 -4.12 -14.59
N ARG A 161 -7.58 -3.16 -14.49
CA ARG A 161 -7.81 -1.78 -14.01
C ARG A 161 -8.52 -1.73 -12.65
N LYS A 162 -8.14 -2.65 -11.76
CA LYS A 162 -8.63 -2.68 -10.38
C LYS A 162 -7.47 -2.51 -9.41
N VAL A 163 -7.70 -1.71 -8.38
CA VAL A 163 -6.83 -1.61 -7.21
C VAL A 163 -7.46 -2.45 -6.12
N ARG A 164 -6.84 -3.59 -5.80
CA ARG A 164 -7.20 -4.37 -4.62
C ARG A 164 -6.42 -3.79 -3.46
N VAL A 165 -7.13 -3.53 -2.37
CA VAL A 165 -6.56 -2.95 -1.15
C VAL A 165 -6.79 -3.93 0.00
N ARG A 166 -5.75 -4.14 0.78
CA ARG A 166 -5.82 -4.78 2.10
C ARG A 166 -5.20 -3.78 3.06
N ALA A 167 -5.83 -3.53 4.20
CA ALA A 167 -5.23 -2.62 5.18
C ALA A 167 -5.47 -3.14 6.59
N LEU A 168 -4.44 -3.08 7.41
CA LEU A 168 -4.49 -3.40 8.82
C LEU A 168 -4.52 -2.10 9.62
N SER A 169 -5.16 -2.12 10.78
CA SER A 169 -5.16 -0.96 11.67
C SER A 169 -5.04 -1.35 13.13
N GLU A 170 -4.32 -0.52 13.88
CA GLU A 170 -4.23 -0.59 15.33
C GLU A 170 -4.24 0.80 15.98
N ASN A 171 -4.84 0.92 17.17
CA ASN A 171 -4.95 2.19 17.89
C ASN A 171 -3.80 2.46 18.88
N ASN A 172 -2.90 1.50 19.10
CA ASN A 172 -1.78 1.63 20.03
C ASN A 172 -0.47 1.11 19.39
N PRO A 173 0.01 1.73 18.30
CA PRO A 173 1.19 1.27 17.57
C PRO A 173 2.50 1.40 18.37
N LYS A 174 2.48 2.15 19.49
CA LYS A 174 3.62 2.26 20.41
C LYS A 174 3.55 1.30 21.59
N GLN A 175 2.51 0.45 21.65
CA GLN A 175 2.33 -0.60 22.66
C GLN A 175 2.44 -0.09 24.11
N PHE A 176 1.81 1.03 24.43
CA PHE A 176 1.77 1.52 25.82
C PHE A 176 1.09 0.50 26.74
N ASP A 177 1.75 0.11 27.83
CA ASP A 177 1.37 -1.00 28.73
C ASP A 177 -0.05 -0.93 29.30
N ASN A 178 -0.64 0.26 29.40
CA ASN A 178 -1.96 0.49 29.98
C ASN A 178 -3.04 0.88 28.95
N VAL A 179 -2.73 0.76 27.65
CA VAL A 179 -3.67 1.06 26.57
C VAL A 179 -4.02 -0.24 25.88
N LYS A 180 -5.29 -0.64 25.96
CA LYS A 180 -5.76 -1.81 25.22
C LYS A 180 -5.68 -1.55 23.72
N THR A 181 -5.00 -2.44 23.01
CA THR A 181 -4.90 -2.41 21.55
C THR A 181 -6.10 -3.12 20.92
N TYR A 182 -6.69 -2.46 19.95
CA TYR A 182 -7.75 -2.96 19.09
C TYR A 182 -7.23 -3.03 17.66
N TYR A 183 -7.65 -4.06 16.94
CA TYR A 183 -7.21 -4.31 15.58
C TYR A 183 -8.40 -4.36 14.63
N ALA A 184 -8.19 -3.91 13.40
CA ALA A 184 -9.16 -4.02 12.33
C ALA A 184 -8.49 -4.38 11.00
N LEU A 185 -9.27 -5.04 10.15
CA LEU A 185 -8.90 -5.37 8.77
C LEU A 185 -9.87 -4.67 7.82
N PHE A 186 -9.32 -4.16 6.72
CA PHE A 186 -10.06 -3.70 5.55
C PHE A 186 -9.72 -4.57 4.34
N GLN A 187 -10.74 -4.98 3.59
CA GLN A 187 -10.61 -5.64 2.30
C GLN A 187 -11.46 -4.90 1.26
N GLY A 188 -10.80 -4.30 0.28
CA GLY A 188 -11.45 -3.49 -0.73
C GLY A 188 -11.02 -3.79 -2.16
N THR A 189 -11.86 -3.41 -3.11
CA THR A 189 -11.52 -3.36 -4.53
C THR A 189 -12.10 -2.10 -5.15
N TYR A 190 -11.22 -1.22 -5.61
CA TYR A 190 -11.57 -0.03 -6.35
C TYR A 190 -11.49 -0.31 -7.85
N ASP A 191 -12.57 -0.04 -8.57
CA ASP A 191 -12.61 -0.09 -10.02
C ASP A 191 -12.23 1.28 -10.57
N VAL A 192 -11.06 1.35 -11.21
CA VAL A 192 -10.46 2.61 -11.68
C VAL A 192 -11.33 3.22 -12.78
N ALA A 193 -11.78 2.41 -13.73
CA ALA A 193 -12.59 2.89 -14.86
C ALA A 193 -13.97 3.37 -14.41
N ALA A 194 -14.61 2.65 -13.49
CA ALA A 194 -15.93 3.00 -12.97
C ALA A 194 -15.87 4.04 -11.82
N LYS A 195 -14.68 4.41 -11.36
CA LYS A 195 -14.41 5.35 -10.27
C LYS A 195 -15.23 5.06 -9.01
N LYS A 196 -15.22 3.80 -8.59
CA LYS A 196 -15.99 3.37 -7.41
C LYS A 196 -15.39 2.16 -6.73
N TRP A 197 -15.66 2.05 -5.43
CA TRP A 197 -15.49 0.82 -4.70
C TRP A 197 -16.54 -0.21 -5.13
N THR A 198 -16.08 -1.40 -5.51
CA THR A 198 -16.93 -2.55 -5.87
C THR A 198 -17.00 -3.59 -4.76
N VAL A 199 -16.00 -3.61 -3.89
CA VAL A 199 -15.95 -4.41 -2.66
C VAL A 199 -15.45 -3.51 -1.54
N ILE A 200 -16.14 -3.53 -0.40
CA ILE A 200 -15.73 -2.91 0.85
C ILE A 200 -16.17 -3.84 1.97
N ASP A 201 -15.21 -4.38 2.70
CA ASP A 201 -15.43 -5.09 3.94
C ASP A 201 -14.45 -4.57 4.99
N ALA A 202 -14.94 -4.30 6.20
CA ALA A 202 -14.10 -3.88 7.31
C ALA A 202 -14.66 -4.45 8.61
N HIS A 203 -13.79 -5.10 9.37
CA HIS A 203 -14.19 -5.79 10.59
C HIS A 203 -13.04 -5.89 11.59
N SER A 204 -13.40 -6.15 12.84
CA SER A 204 -12.47 -6.36 13.95
C SER A 204 -11.71 -7.67 13.79
N ILE A 205 -10.43 -7.67 14.14
CA ILE A 205 -9.59 -8.87 14.15
C ILE A 205 -8.83 -8.97 15.48
N THR A 206 -8.21 -10.13 15.73
CA THR A 206 -7.31 -10.32 16.88
C THR A 206 -5.88 -9.87 16.58
N ALA A 207 -5.06 -9.73 17.62
CA ALA A 207 -3.63 -9.47 17.48
C ALA A 207 -2.91 -10.57 16.67
N GLU A 208 -3.26 -11.84 16.91
CA GLU A 208 -2.72 -12.99 16.17
C GLU A 208 -3.06 -12.91 14.67
N GLN A 209 -4.31 -12.56 14.36
CA GLN A 209 -4.73 -12.36 12.98
C GLN A 209 -3.97 -11.19 12.33
N SER A 210 -3.85 -10.06 13.03
CA SER A 210 -3.14 -8.89 12.53
C SER A 210 -1.68 -9.22 12.22
N ALA A 211 -0.98 -9.88 13.14
CA ALA A 211 0.41 -10.28 12.94
C ALA A 211 0.59 -11.22 11.75
N ALA A 212 -0.25 -12.26 11.62
CA ALA A 212 -0.16 -13.19 10.49
C ALA A 212 -0.45 -12.49 9.16
N LEU A 213 -1.44 -11.58 9.13
CA LEU A 213 -1.83 -10.85 7.93
C LEU A 213 -0.78 -9.85 7.47
N ASP A 214 -0.08 -9.20 8.40
CA ASP A 214 1.03 -8.30 8.09
C ASP A 214 2.11 -9.05 7.28
N TRP A 215 2.57 -10.20 7.78
CA TRP A 215 3.45 -11.12 7.03
C TRP A 215 2.84 -11.59 5.70
N GLY A 216 1.53 -11.82 5.69
CA GLY A 216 0.79 -12.25 4.50
C GLY A 216 0.81 -11.23 3.37
N TYR A 217 0.71 -9.94 3.68
CA TYR A 217 0.59 -8.89 2.67
C TYR A 217 1.93 -8.24 2.29
N GLN A 218 2.94 -8.30 3.15
CA GLN A 218 4.28 -7.79 2.84
C GLN A 218 4.92 -8.53 1.66
N LYS A 219 5.57 -7.79 0.77
CA LYS A 219 6.39 -8.39 -0.29
C LYS A 219 7.68 -8.89 0.34
N PRO A 220 7.98 -10.21 0.29
CA PRO A 220 9.19 -10.72 0.90
C PRO A 220 10.42 -10.26 0.10
N ASP A 221 11.48 -9.85 0.82
CA ASP A 221 12.78 -9.50 0.26
C ASP A 221 13.81 -10.60 0.58
N PHE A 222 13.64 -11.75 -0.06
CA PHE A 222 14.53 -12.90 0.18
C PHE A 222 15.94 -12.66 -0.37
N GLU A 223 16.07 -11.79 -1.38
CA GLU A 223 17.31 -11.55 -2.10
C GLU A 223 18.25 -10.60 -1.34
N ASN A 224 17.72 -9.59 -0.64
CA ASN A 224 18.55 -8.64 0.11
C ASN A 224 18.67 -8.97 1.61
N THR A 225 17.88 -9.92 2.13
CA THR A 225 17.99 -10.34 3.53
C THR A 225 19.29 -11.14 3.74
N THR A 226 20.13 -10.65 4.65
CA THR A 226 21.37 -11.35 5.05
C THR A 226 21.13 -12.24 6.26
N PHE A 227 21.72 -13.43 6.24
CA PHE A 227 21.65 -14.41 7.32
C PHE A 227 23.07 -14.84 7.70
N ALA A 228 23.31 -15.18 8.97
CA ALA A 228 24.65 -15.58 9.39
C ALA A 228 25.07 -16.93 8.79
N ASN A 229 24.09 -17.80 8.48
CA ASN A 229 24.29 -19.11 7.87
C ASN A 229 23.00 -19.64 7.21
N GLU A 230 23.10 -20.76 6.49
CA GLU A 230 21.96 -21.37 5.77
C GLU A 230 20.88 -21.94 6.71
N ASP A 231 21.23 -22.38 7.92
CA ASP A 231 20.27 -22.91 8.90
C ASP A 231 19.36 -21.80 9.44
N GLU A 232 19.94 -20.64 9.78
CA GLU A 232 19.19 -19.45 10.20
C GLU A 232 18.26 -18.96 9.09
N ARG A 233 18.74 -18.95 7.84
CA ARG A 233 17.89 -18.66 6.68
C ARG A 233 16.73 -19.64 6.60
N ALA A 234 16.99 -20.94 6.69
CA ALA A 234 15.95 -21.95 6.59
C ALA A 234 14.89 -21.80 7.70
N LYS A 235 15.33 -21.52 8.93
CA LYS A 235 14.43 -21.26 10.06
C LYS A 235 13.57 -20.02 9.81
N SER A 236 14.17 -18.90 9.40
CA SER A 236 13.45 -17.66 9.15
C SER A 236 12.41 -17.84 8.03
N VAL A 237 12.79 -18.48 6.92
CA VAL A 237 11.87 -18.71 5.80
C VAL A 237 10.74 -19.68 6.18
N ASP A 238 11.01 -20.72 7.00
CA ASP A 238 9.95 -21.60 7.51
C ASP A 238 8.98 -20.87 8.43
N GLU A 239 9.48 -20.02 9.33
CA GLU A 239 8.66 -19.17 10.20
C GLU A 239 7.77 -18.22 9.38
N GLN A 240 8.32 -17.55 8.38
CA GLN A 240 7.56 -16.70 7.45
C GLN A 240 6.48 -17.51 6.72
N MET A 241 6.81 -18.68 6.17
CA MET A 241 5.83 -19.55 5.51
C MET A 241 4.68 -19.95 6.44
N ASN A 242 4.99 -20.26 7.69
CA ASN A 242 3.97 -20.59 8.68
C ASN A 242 3.05 -19.39 8.98
N GLN A 243 3.58 -18.16 9.07
CA GLN A 243 2.79 -16.94 9.24
C GLN A 243 1.86 -16.72 8.04
N VAL A 244 2.37 -16.79 6.81
CA VAL A 244 1.55 -16.63 5.60
C VAL A 244 0.48 -17.73 5.47
N TYR A 245 0.80 -18.97 5.89
CA TYR A 245 -0.21 -20.03 5.95
C TYR A 245 -1.33 -19.73 6.96
N GLN A 246 -1.01 -19.14 8.13
CA GLN A 246 -2.04 -18.65 9.06
C GLN A 246 -2.85 -17.49 8.46
N ALA A 247 -2.21 -16.55 7.74
CA ALA A 247 -2.92 -15.49 7.02
C ALA A 247 -3.97 -16.08 6.06
N ALA A 248 -3.58 -17.10 5.28
CA ALA A 248 -4.49 -17.80 4.37
C ALA A 248 -5.66 -18.47 5.11
N LYS A 249 -5.42 -19.04 6.30
CA LYS A 249 -6.47 -19.60 7.16
C LYS A 249 -7.49 -18.55 7.60
N PHE A 250 -7.04 -17.34 7.89
CA PHE A 250 -7.90 -16.28 8.40
C PHE A 250 -8.73 -15.60 7.31
N ILE A 251 -8.21 -15.49 6.09
CA ILE A 251 -8.88 -14.77 5.00
C ILE A 251 -9.73 -15.68 4.11
N LEU A 252 -9.29 -16.92 3.89
CA LEU A 252 -9.98 -17.79 2.95
C LEU A 252 -11.24 -18.38 3.57
N PRO A 253 -12.33 -18.52 2.79
CA PRO A 253 -13.49 -19.30 3.19
C PRO A 253 -13.07 -20.73 3.61
N PRO A 254 -13.70 -21.34 4.63
CA PRO A 254 -13.29 -22.63 5.17
C PRO A 254 -13.10 -23.73 4.13
N VAL A 255 -13.99 -23.78 3.12
CA VAL A 255 -13.92 -24.76 2.02
C VAL A 255 -12.69 -24.55 1.13
N ARG A 256 -12.29 -23.29 0.88
CA ARG A 256 -11.07 -22.99 0.11
C ARG A 256 -9.84 -23.30 0.94
N PHE A 257 -9.81 -22.92 2.22
CA PHE A 257 -8.69 -23.22 3.09
C PHE A 257 -8.48 -24.72 3.32
N ALA A 258 -9.55 -25.52 3.38
CA ALA A 258 -9.43 -26.98 3.49
C ALA A 258 -8.62 -27.60 2.33
N LYS A 259 -8.75 -27.05 1.11
CA LYS A 259 -7.94 -27.45 -0.05
C LYS A 259 -6.48 -27.02 0.13
N VAL A 260 -6.25 -25.77 0.53
CA VAL A 260 -4.89 -25.26 0.82
C VAL A 260 -4.19 -26.10 1.88
N LYS A 261 -4.90 -26.53 2.93
CA LYS A 261 -4.38 -27.42 3.97
C LYS A 261 -3.94 -28.78 3.41
N GLN A 262 -4.75 -29.37 2.53
CA GLN A 262 -4.41 -30.63 1.87
C GLN A 262 -3.17 -30.47 0.97
N GLU A 263 -3.15 -29.42 0.15
CA GLU A 263 -2.00 -29.09 -0.70
C GLU A 263 -0.73 -28.82 0.13
N GLN A 264 -0.86 -28.13 1.25
CA GLN A 264 0.26 -27.85 2.15
C GLN A 264 0.84 -29.14 2.71
N THR A 265 -0.01 -30.12 3.06
CA THR A 265 0.44 -31.41 3.59
C THR A 265 1.24 -32.20 2.56
N GLU A 266 0.78 -32.24 1.30
CA GLU A 266 1.53 -32.89 0.23
C GLU A 266 2.81 -32.12 -0.13
N TRP A 267 2.74 -30.79 -0.12
CA TRP A 267 3.89 -29.94 -0.38
C TRP A 267 5.00 -30.10 0.69
N LEU A 268 4.63 -30.27 1.97
CA LEU A 268 5.60 -30.51 3.05
C LEU A 268 6.40 -31.80 2.82
N LYS A 269 5.77 -32.86 2.30
CA LYS A 269 6.50 -34.09 1.92
C LYS A 269 7.55 -33.82 0.84
N LYS A 270 7.24 -32.97 -0.15
CA LYS A 270 8.18 -32.57 -1.20
C LYS A 270 9.35 -31.76 -0.62
N ARG A 271 9.08 -30.83 0.30
CA ARG A 271 10.12 -30.06 1.01
C ARG A 271 11.03 -30.99 1.80
N ASP A 272 10.46 -31.94 2.54
CA ASP A 272 11.22 -32.82 3.42
C ASP A 272 12.09 -33.82 2.64
N ALA A 273 11.67 -34.18 1.43
CA ALA A 273 12.45 -35.01 0.49
C ALA A 273 13.57 -34.25 -0.25
N ALA A 274 13.67 -32.92 -0.12
CA ALA A 274 14.72 -32.14 -0.77
C ALA A 274 16.12 -32.46 -0.18
N GLY A 275 17.13 -32.50 -1.05
CA GLY A 275 18.45 -33.04 -0.74
C GLY A 275 19.38 -32.05 -0.03
N SER A 276 19.02 -30.76 0.04
CA SER A 276 19.82 -29.71 0.67
C SER A 276 18.97 -28.63 1.33
N ILE A 277 19.58 -27.87 2.24
CA ILE A 277 18.94 -26.71 2.90
C ILE A 277 18.59 -25.64 1.87
N GLY A 278 19.51 -25.34 0.94
CA GLY A 278 19.27 -24.37 -0.14
C GLY A 278 18.07 -24.72 -1.03
N GLU A 279 17.88 -26.00 -1.36
CA GLU A 279 16.68 -26.45 -2.10
C GLU A 279 15.39 -26.29 -1.27
N LYS A 280 15.44 -26.59 0.04
CA LYS A 280 14.30 -26.37 0.95
C LYS A 280 13.92 -24.89 1.00
N CYS A 281 14.88 -23.99 1.14
CA CYS A 281 14.64 -22.55 1.14
C CYS A 281 13.96 -22.10 -0.16
N LYS A 282 14.48 -22.49 -1.33
CA LYS A 282 13.87 -22.16 -2.63
C LYS A 282 12.42 -22.67 -2.74
N LEU A 283 12.16 -23.88 -2.26
CA LEU A 283 10.80 -24.42 -2.23
C LEU A 283 9.90 -23.58 -1.31
N MET A 284 10.36 -23.24 -0.09
CA MET A 284 9.59 -22.44 0.87
C MET A 284 9.31 -21.04 0.34
N GLU A 285 10.30 -20.35 -0.24
CA GLU A 285 10.12 -19.03 -0.86
C GLU A 285 9.09 -19.04 -1.99
N ALA A 286 9.12 -20.06 -2.85
CA ALA A 286 8.11 -20.23 -3.89
C ALA A 286 6.72 -20.50 -3.30
N ARG A 287 6.65 -21.27 -2.20
CA ARG A 287 5.39 -21.56 -1.52
C ARG A 287 4.83 -20.34 -0.79
N ILE A 288 5.67 -19.50 -0.17
CA ILE A 288 5.29 -18.22 0.43
C ILE A 288 4.58 -17.37 -0.61
N ARG A 289 5.23 -17.11 -1.76
CA ARG A 289 4.64 -16.32 -2.85
C ARG A 289 3.28 -16.89 -3.30
N ALA A 290 3.20 -18.21 -3.49
CA ALA A 290 1.95 -18.87 -3.87
C ALA A 290 0.83 -18.75 -2.82
N LEU A 291 1.17 -18.76 -1.52
CA LEU A 291 0.19 -18.56 -0.45
C LEU A 291 -0.24 -17.10 -0.34
N GLN A 292 0.69 -16.15 -0.48
CA GLN A 292 0.40 -14.71 -0.49
C GLN A 292 -0.55 -14.36 -1.65
N ASP A 293 -0.40 -15.02 -2.80
CA ASP A 293 -1.30 -14.83 -3.93
C ASP A 293 -2.76 -15.17 -3.65
N LEU A 294 -3.03 -16.07 -2.71
CA LEU A 294 -4.38 -16.46 -2.33
C LEU A 294 -5.08 -15.41 -1.45
N LEU A 295 -4.36 -14.43 -0.90
CA LEU A 295 -4.91 -13.43 0.03
C LEU A 295 -5.65 -12.28 -0.68
N TRP A 296 -5.64 -12.27 -2.01
CA TRP A 296 -6.12 -11.18 -2.86
C TRP A 296 -7.33 -11.57 -3.72
#